data_AF-A0A527HEB1-F1
#
_entry.id   AF-A0A527HEB1-F1
#
_cell.length_a   1.000
_cell.length_b   1.000
_cell.length_c   1.000
_cell.angle_alpha   90.00
_cell.angle_beta   90.00
_cell.angle_gamma   90.00
#
_symmetry.space_group_name_H-M   'P 1'
#
loop_
_entity.id
_entity.type
_entity.pdbx_description
1 polymer ?
#
loop_
_entity_poly.entity_id
_entity_poly.type
_entity_poly.pdbx_seq_one_letter_code
_entity_poly.pdbx_strand_id
1 'polypeptide(L)'
;MADIRFHKNDLPDLSHYNVGAVAIDTETLGLNPHRDRLCVVQISPGDGTADVIQIAPGQKKAPNLVSLLRNRGVTKLFHYGRFDLAVLYNAFGVMPEPVFCTKIASRLTRTYT
;
A
#
# COMPACT_ATOMS: atom_id res chain seq x y z
N MET A 1 -3.64 -19.88 10.74
CA MET A 1 -3.04 -19.56 9.42
C MET A 1 -3.53 -18.19 9.02
N ALA A 2 -2.67 -17.35 8.46
CA ALA A 2 -3.10 -16.08 7.89
C ALA A 2 -3.92 -16.37 6.62
N ASP A 3 -5.12 -15.78 6.51
CA ASP A 3 -5.94 -15.88 5.31
C ASP A 3 -5.51 -14.82 4.29
N ILE A 4 -5.25 -15.26 3.05
CA ILE A 4 -4.74 -14.40 1.97
C ILE A 4 -5.74 -14.43 0.82
N ARG A 5 -6.27 -13.25 0.50
CA ARG A 5 -7.20 -13.04 -0.61
C ARG A 5 -6.47 -12.44 -1.79
N PHE A 6 -6.54 -13.09 -2.94
CA PHE A 6 -5.86 -12.65 -4.16
C PHE A 6 -6.84 -11.93 -5.10
N HIS A 7 -6.41 -10.80 -5.64
CA HIS A 7 -7.20 -10.00 -6.56
C HIS A 7 -6.40 -9.61 -7.79
N LYS A 8 -7.08 -9.46 -8.93
CA LYS A 8 -6.49 -8.89 -10.15
C LYS A 8 -6.98 -7.46 -10.34
N ASN A 9 -6.04 -6.58 -10.63
CA ASN A 9 -6.19 -5.16 -10.93
C ASN A 9 -6.63 -4.28 -9.73
N ASP A 10 -7.59 -4.67 -8.92
CA ASP A 10 -8.08 -3.85 -7.81
C ASP A 10 -8.65 -4.70 -6.66
N LEU A 11 -8.97 -4.07 -5.53
CA LEU A 11 -9.83 -4.66 -4.50
C LEU A 11 -11.28 -4.81 -5.04
N PRO A 12 -12.03 -5.84 -4.65
CA PRO A 12 -13.42 -6.02 -5.05
C PRO A 12 -14.34 -4.99 -4.38
N ASP A 13 -14.09 -4.70 -3.10
CA ASP A 13 -14.79 -3.71 -2.28
C ASP A 13 -13.89 -3.27 -1.09
N LEU A 14 -14.42 -2.44 -0.19
CA LEU A 14 -13.71 -1.91 0.97
C LEU A 14 -14.26 -2.39 2.32
N SER A 15 -15.08 -3.44 2.33
CA SER A 15 -15.79 -3.92 3.54
C SER A 15 -14.85 -4.30 4.69
N HIS A 16 -13.65 -4.81 4.39
CA HIS A 16 -12.64 -5.15 5.39
C HIS A 16 -11.85 -3.94 5.93
N TYR A 17 -12.01 -2.76 5.32
CA TYR A 17 -11.14 -1.61 5.56
C TYR A 17 -11.82 -0.46 6.31
N ASN A 18 -12.92 -0.74 7.02
CA ASN A 18 -13.52 0.18 7.99
C ASN A 18 -12.75 0.14 9.33
N VAL A 19 -11.47 0.51 9.28
CA VAL A 19 -10.53 0.46 10.41
C VAL A 19 -9.75 1.78 10.52
N GLY A 20 -9.18 2.06 11.69
CA GLY A 20 -8.41 3.30 11.90
C GLY A 20 -7.07 3.35 11.14
N ALA A 21 -6.49 2.20 10.81
CA ALA A 21 -5.24 2.11 10.06
C ALA A 21 -5.16 0.84 9.23
N VAL A 22 -4.42 0.90 8.11
CA VAL A 22 -4.17 -0.23 7.22
C VAL A 22 -2.67 -0.33 6.94
N ALA A 23 -2.14 -1.54 6.97
CA ALA A 23 -0.76 -1.81 6.54
C ALA A 23 -0.71 -1.97 5.03
N ILE A 24 0.26 -1.34 4.37
CA ILE A 24 0.43 -1.39 2.92
C ILE A 24 1.91 -1.59 2.58
N ASP A 25 2.16 -2.42 1.57
CA ASP A 25 3.46 -2.52 0.90
C ASP A 25 3.28 -2.66 -0.62
N THR A 26 4.35 -2.50 -1.40
CA THR A 26 4.33 -2.67 -2.85
C THR A 26 5.49 -3.50 -3.39
N GLU A 27 5.22 -4.32 -4.42
CA GLU A 27 6.27 -4.99 -5.19
C GLU A 27 6.37 -4.39 -6.59
N THR A 28 7.61 -4.20 -7.02
CA THR A 28 7.96 -3.61 -8.31
C THR A 28 9.02 -4.44 -9.00
N LEU A 29 9.29 -4.20 -10.29
CA LEU A 29 10.40 -4.87 -10.99
C LEU A 29 11.80 -4.36 -10.55
N GLY A 30 11.86 -3.34 -9.68
CA GLY A 30 13.10 -2.67 -9.30
C GLY A 30 12.85 -1.30 -8.68
N LEU A 31 13.92 -0.60 -8.34
CA LEU A 31 13.86 0.58 -7.47
C LEU A 31 13.69 1.92 -8.20
N ASN A 32 13.54 1.94 -9.53
CA ASN A 32 13.31 3.17 -10.29
C ASN A 32 11.84 3.27 -10.73
N PRO A 33 10.98 4.07 -10.08
CA PRO A 33 9.55 4.13 -10.38
C PRO A 33 9.19 4.52 -11.82
N HIS A 34 10.10 5.20 -12.54
CA HIS A 34 9.88 5.61 -13.93
C HIS A 34 10.19 4.49 -14.94
N ARG A 35 11.00 3.50 -14.56
CA ARG A 35 11.38 2.35 -15.40
C ARG A 35 10.71 1.06 -14.94
N ASP A 36 10.68 0.85 -13.63
CA ASP A 36 10.31 -0.38 -12.97
C ASP A 36 8.86 -0.27 -12.49
N ARG A 37 7.95 -0.96 -13.18
CA ARG A 37 6.52 -0.83 -12.93
C ARG A 37 6.11 -1.40 -11.56
N LEU A 38 4.99 -0.91 -11.05
CA LEU A 38 4.20 -1.55 -10.00
C LEU A 38 3.67 -2.91 -10.49
N CYS A 39 3.84 -3.94 -9.66
CA CYS A 39 3.43 -5.31 -9.93
C CYS A 39 2.40 -5.82 -8.93
N VAL A 40 2.58 -5.50 -7.65
CA VAL A 40 1.72 -5.96 -6.56
C VAL A 40 1.53 -4.85 -5.54
N VAL A 41 0.33 -4.78 -4.96
CA VAL A 41 0.07 -4.04 -3.72
C VAL A 41 -0.47 -5.03 -2.71
N GLN A 42 0.14 -5.10 -1.52
CA GLN A 42 -0.35 -5.90 -0.41
C GLN A 42 -0.96 -5.00 0.65
N ILE A 43 -2.12 -5.39 1.19
CA ILE A 43 -2.85 -4.61 2.19
C ILE A 43 -3.34 -5.53 3.31
N SER A 44 -3.26 -5.07 4.55
CA SER A 44 -3.84 -5.76 5.70
C SER A 44 -4.61 -4.78 6.60
N PRO A 45 -5.82 -5.14 7.07
CA PRO A 45 -6.55 -4.37 8.07
C PRO A 45 -6.07 -4.62 9.50
N GLY A 46 -5.07 -5.50 9.71
CA GLY A 46 -4.48 -5.79 11.02
C GLY A 46 -5.14 -6.92 11.82
N ASP A 47 -6.04 -7.69 11.20
CA ASP A 47 -6.75 -8.83 11.81
C ASP A 47 -6.07 -10.19 11.55
N GLY A 48 -4.86 -10.18 11.01
CA GLY A 48 -4.13 -11.38 10.60
C GLY A 48 -4.48 -11.88 9.19
N THR A 49 -5.30 -11.16 8.44
CA THR A 49 -5.58 -11.41 7.02
C THR A 49 -4.90 -10.38 6.10
N ALA A 50 -4.77 -10.70 4.82
CA ALA A 50 -4.23 -9.79 3.82
C ALA A 50 -4.91 -9.93 2.45
N ASP A 51 -4.98 -8.82 1.73
CA ASP A 51 -5.36 -8.77 0.33
C ASP A 51 -4.12 -8.50 -0.53
N VAL A 52 -3.90 -9.33 -1.56
CA VAL A 52 -2.78 -9.23 -2.49
C VAL A 52 -3.32 -8.91 -3.87
N ILE A 53 -3.02 -7.70 -4.35
CA ILE A 53 -3.58 -7.15 -5.58
C ILE A 53 -2.50 -7.18 -6.66
N GLN A 54 -2.68 -8.02 -7.69
CA GLN A 54 -1.81 -8.03 -8.86
C GLN A 54 -2.17 -6.87 -9.80
N ILE A 55 -1.18 -6.02 -10.12
CA ILE A 55 -1.32 -4.89 -11.02
C ILE A 55 -0.82 -5.27 -12.41
N ALA A 56 -1.69 -5.12 -13.42
CA ALA A 56 -1.36 -5.42 -14.81
C ALA A 56 -0.37 -4.40 -15.40
N PRO A 57 0.49 -4.80 -16.36
CA PRO A 57 1.33 -3.86 -17.10
C PRO A 57 0.50 -2.73 -17.74
N GLY A 58 0.92 -1.49 -17.52
CA GLY A 58 0.23 -0.31 -18.07
C GLY A 58 -1.09 0.07 -17.38
N GLN A 59 -1.51 -0.64 -16.33
CA GLN A 59 -2.72 -0.31 -15.59
C GLN A 59 -2.61 1.06 -14.91
N LYS A 60 -3.65 1.89 -15.08
CA LYS A 60 -3.73 3.26 -14.53
C LYS A 60 -4.92 3.51 -13.61
N LYS A 61 -5.76 2.49 -13.38
CA LYS A 61 -6.97 2.60 -12.56
C LYS A 61 -7.05 1.43 -11.59
N ALA A 62 -7.35 1.75 -10.34
CA ALA A 62 -7.74 0.83 -9.28
C ALA A 62 -8.66 1.60 -8.32
N PRO A 63 -9.93 1.88 -8.70
CA PRO A 63 -10.81 2.79 -7.97
C PRO A 63 -10.94 2.52 -6.47
N ASN A 64 -11.05 1.25 -6.05
CA ASN A 64 -11.22 0.90 -4.64
C ASN A 64 -9.93 1.13 -3.86
N LEU A 65 -8.80 0.64 -4.38
CA LEU A 65 -7.48 0.93 -3.84
C LEU A 65 -7.24 2.44 -3.73
N VAL A 66 -7.49 3.20 -4.80
CA VAL A 66 -7.30 4.66 -4.83
C VAL A 66 -8.18 5.35 -3.80
N SER A 67 -9.43 4.92 -3.64
CA SER A 67 -10.34 5.42 -2.62
C SER A 67 -9.78 5.21 -1.20
N LEU A 68 -9.31 4.00 -0.90
CA LEU A 68 -8.67 3.69 0.39
C LEU A 68 -7.41 4.55 0.64
N LEU A 69 -6.55 4.71 -0.37
CA LEU A 69 -5.33 5.51 -0.28
C LEU A 69 -5.64 7.00 0.01
N ARG A 70 -6.70 7.56 -0.57
CA ARG A 70 -7.15 8.95 -0.33
C ARG A 70 -7.95 9.13 0.96
N ASN A 71 -8.46 8.05 1.57
CA ASN A 71 -9.34 8.16 2.73
C ASN A 71 -8.57 8.71 3.94
N ARG A 72 -8.84 9.96 4.29
CA ARG A 72 -8.18 10.64 5.43
C ARG A 72 -8.59 10.11 6.80
N GLY A 73 -9.69 9.36 6.90
CA GLY A 73 -10.10 8.67 8.12
C GLY A 73 -9.30 7.40 8.44
N VAL A 74 -8.49 6.92 7.50
CA VAL A 74 -7.70 5.68 7.63
C VAL A 74 -6.22 6.01 7.48
N THR A 75 -5.40 5.68 8.48
CA THR A 75 -3.94 5.87 8.41
C THR A 75 -3.28 4.76 7.60
N LYS A 76 -2.44 5.12 6.62
CA LYS A 76 -1.67 4.14 5.84
C LYS A 76 -0.31 3.89 6.49
N LEU A 77 -0.08 2.67 6.95
CA LEU A 77 1.16 2.25 7.59
C LEU A 77 2.08 1.64 6.53
N PHE A 78 3.30 2.16 6.43
CA PHE A 78 4.35 1.60 5.55
C PHE A 78 5.63 1.35 6.34
N HIS A 79 6.50 0.49 5.83
CA HIS A 79 7.89 0.38 6.27
C HIS A 79 8.82 0.89 5.18
N TYR A 80 9.36 2.11 5.35
CA TYR A 80 10.08 2.85 4.30
C TYR A 80 9.19 3.38 3.16
N GLY A 81 7.97 3.85 3.49
CA GLY A 81 6.98 4.30 2.50
C GLY A 81 7.41 5.43 1.53
N ARG A 82 8.60 6.03 1.67
CA ARG A 82 9.11 7.00 0.68
C ARG A 82 9.10 6.42 -0.75
N PHE A 83 9.45 5.14 -0.88
CA PHE A 83 9.46 4.46 -2.17
C PHE A 83 8.03 4.17 -2.65
N ASP A 84 7.22 3.52 -1.81
CA ASP A 84 5.86 3.08 -2.14
C ASP A 84 4.95 4.24 -2.51
N LEU A 85 5.03 5.35 -1.76
CA LEU A 85 4.27 6.58 -2.07
C LEU A 85 4.60 7.10 -3.47
N ALA A 86 5.87 7.07 -3.88
CA ALA A 86 6.27 7.52 -5.22
C ALA A 86 5.77 6.56 -6.30
N VAL A 87 5.85 5.24 -6.07
CA VAL A 87 5.36 4.21 -7.00
C VAL A 87 3.85 4.30 -7.17
N LEU A 88 3.09 4.40 -6.08
CA LEU A 88 1.63 4.53 -6.10
C LEU A 88 1.18 5.83 -6.79
N TYR A 89 1.87 6.94 -6.52
CA TYR A 89 1.59 8.20 -7.21
C TYR A 89 1.88 8.10 -8.71
N ASN A 90 3.00 7.52 -9.12
CA ASN A 90 3.35 7.33 -10.52
C ASN A 90 2.40 6.35 -11.25
N ALA A 91 1.92 5.32 -10.55
CA ALA A 91 1.00 4.32 -11.10
C ALA A 91 -0.42 4.87 -11.27
N PHE A 92 -0.96 5.53 -10.23
CA PHE A 92 -2.39 5.83 -10.11
C PHE A 92 -2.74 7.31 -9.87
N GLY A 93 -1.75 8.20 -9.75
CA GLY A 93 -1.98 9.64 -9.54
C GLY A 93 -2.61 9.95 -8.18
N VAL A 94 -2.36 9.11 -7.17
CA VAL A 94 -2.82 9.31 -5.79
C VAL A 94 -1.63 9.37 -4.86
N MET A 95 -1.60 10.40 -4.00
CA MET A 95 -0.71 10.43 -2.85
C MET A 95 -1.47 9.84 -1.66
N PRO A 96 -1.02 8.71 -1.07
CA PRO A 96 -1.62 8.19 0.15
C PRO A 96 -1.53 9.21 1.29
N GLU A 97 -2.64 9.47 1.99
CA GLU A 97 -2.66 10.38 3.15
C GLU A 97 -3.83 10.11 4.12
N PRO A 98 -3.65 10.14 5.45
CA PRO A 98 -2.38 10.32 6.17
C PRO A 98 -1.52 9.05 6.18
N VAL A 99 -0.21 9.22 6.41
CA VAL A 99 0.78 8.13 6.39
C VAL A 99 1.58 8.09 7.68
N PHE A 100 1.84 6.87 8.17
CA PHE A 100 2.82 6.61 9.22
C PHE A 100 3.89 5.65 8.69
N CYS A 101 5.17 6.06 8.80
CA CYS A 101 6.29 5.25 8.32
C CYS A 101 7.07 4.65 9.50
N THR A 102 6.98 3.33 9.65
CA THR A 102 7.58 2.60 10.76
C THR A 102 9.12 2.60 10.70
N LYS A 103 9.74 2.66 9.51
CA LYS A 103 11.20 2.81 9.40
C LYS A 103 11.68 4.18 9.88
N ILE A 104 10.92 5.25 9.60
CA ILE A 104 11.22 6.58 10.14
C ILE A 104 11.03 6.58 11.66
N ALA A 105 9.92 6.02 12.16
CA ALA A 105 9.66 5.90 13.59
C ALA A 105 10.80 5.13 14.29
N SER A 106 11.21 3.99 13.74
CA SER A 106 12.32 3.18 14.25
C SER A 106 13.61 3.99 14.32
N ARG A 107 13.95 4.76 13.27
CA ARG A 107 15.15 5.61 13.26
C ARG A 107 15.11 6.71 14.34
N LEU A 108 13.93 7.19 14.71
CA LEU A 108 13.75 8.24 15.71
C LEU A 108 13.76 7.72 17.14
N THR A 109 13.24 6.50 17.37
CA THR A 109 12.97 6.02 18.73
C THR A 109 13.82 4.83 19.17
N ARG A 110 14.40 4.07 18.22
CA ARG A 110 15.22 2.89 18.52
C ARG A 110 16.68 3.20 18.26
N THR A 111 17.47 3.35 19.32
CA THR A 111 18.93 3.35 19.24
C THR A 111 19.38 1.91 19.02
N TYR A 112 19.95 1.61 17.85
CA TYR A 112 20.57 0.32 17.55
C TYR A 112 21.97 0.22 18.17
N THR A 113 22.03 0.49 19.47
CA THR A 113 23.21 0.33 20.34
C THR A 113 23.14 -1.00 21.05
#